data_AF-A0A553NTS7-F1
#
_entry.id   AF-A0A553NTS7-F1
#
_cell.length_a   1.000
_cell.length_b   1.000
_cell.length_c   1.000
_cell.angle_alpha   90.00
_cell.angle_beta   90.00
_cell.angle_gamma   90.00
#
_symmetry.space_group_name_H-M   'P 1'
#
loop_
_entity.id
_entity.type
_entity.pdbx_description
1 polymer ?
#
loop_
_entity_poly.entity_id
_entity_poly.type
_entity_poly.pdbx_seq_one_letter_code
_entity_poly.pdbx_strand_id
1 'polypeptide(L)'
;MMFFYRSWAAKLNLEDPRDPYNDVIYSQFLYHRWGYGALLVITLILGLLFNLAFVSSFLGNRHIRKMPHWTFLCLSVRDLLVSVILIPIVINWFVVNLGFWEGGKFLCELAGFFDFFLLAEYPLILVTLGITLYTRQYSQEGGLDLPMDELDPMNHPGMRDLTSRSRTPSVAQGRTPYQSRGPSRAPSVMGSEAGYRPGRQPGPPQDTRTPFYVAPHSAGSVTGSIEGRLAAGRMSGGRRIVQQGPPSMQGSRYGTPRSTASALPPHMRNQSFRTSSPLHEVDETGSLGEVDDLFDSVSLDYPGREFESPKGWDFLMDMEVHYHTWHTALLCFTWVLSIGVGIPAALIIDHLPSQRPGCLVPVDPFSNPYVSTIDDPGYNLMISMFSLFYLIAALGLIVFLCLILYHKMADKRFRTFLKMYIVLSVIFVVSRSPVDIIQFKALIEAARGFNLKDHYEIEYEVILIWFTYLPLILNPIVYFSYLSDYRKGTQTFLRKICGCKSKEELSDERMSQYKEEIIKTEKENGSRTQVSNIL
;
A
#
# COMPACT_ATOMS: atom_id res chain seq x y z
N MET A 1 15.77 6.62 12.08
CA MET A 1 15.43 6.53 13.51
C MET A 1 14.48 7.68 13.79
N MET A 2 13.52 7.64 14.71
CA MET A 2 12.59 8.79 14.80
C MET A 2 12.55 9.47 16.16
N PHE A 3 12.73 8.73 17.26
CA PHE A 3 12.40 9.25 18.58
C PHE A 3 13.62 9.47 19.48
N PHE A 4 14.54 8.50 19.53
CA PHE A 4 15.52 8.43 20.62
C PHE A 4 16.91 9.02 20.30
N TYR A 5 17.14 9.57 19.11
CA TYR A 5 18.39 10.31 18.82
C TYR A 5 18.07 11.77 18.65
N ARG A 6 18.16 12.49 19.77
CA ARG A 6 18.04 13.94 19.81
C ARG A 6 19.09 14.47 20.77
N SER A 7 20.15 15.04 20.22
CA SER A 7 21.24 15.66 20.98
C SER A 7 20.75 16.81 21.88
N TRP A 8 19.61 17.44 21.55
CA TRP A 8 18.99 18.47 22.38
C TRP A 8 18.36 17.93 23.67
N ALA A 9 17.79 16.73 23.65
CA ALA A 9 17.15 16.15 24.83
C ALA A 9 18.17 15.84 25.94
N ALA A 10 19.38 15.41 25.56
CA ALA A 10 20.50 15.22 26.50
C ALA A 10 20.97 16.55 27.11
N LYS A 11 21.05 17.61 26.30
CA LYS A 11 21.60 18.91 26.72
C LYS A 11 20.71 19.69 27.68
N LEU A 12 19.39 19.57 27.54
CA LEU A 12 18.42 20.13 28.50
C LEU A 12 18.60 19.62 29.94
N ASN A 13 19.32 18.51 30.10
CA ASN A 13 19.61 17.90 31.40
C ASN A 13 20.99 18.28 31.96
N LEU A 14 21.88 18.79 31.10
CA LEU A 14 23.26 19.12 31.45
C LEU A 14 23.46 20.62 31.69
N GLU A 15 22.65 21.49 31.07
CA GLU A 15 22.73 22.94 31.22
C GLU A 15 21.97 23.44 32.47
N ASP A 16 22.50 24.51 33.09
CA ASP A 16 21.99 25.08 34.36
C ASP A 16 20.47 25.36 34.25
N PRO A 17 19.64 24.88 35.21
CA PRO A 17 18.19 25.12 35.21
C PRO A 17 17.79 26.60 35.21
N ARG A 18 18.75 27.53 35.33
CA ARG A 18 18.55 28.97 35.25
C ARG A 18 18.73 29.58 33.86
N ASP A 19 18.99 28.80 32.81
CA ASP A 19 19.14 29.38 31.46
C ASP A 19 17.78 29.88 30.92
N PRO A 20 17.57 31.21 30.78
CA PRO A 20 16.30 31.77 30.29
C PRO A 20 15.94 31.35 28.87
N TYR A 21 16.90 30.83 28.08
CA TYR A 21 16.63 30.31 26.75
C TYR A 21 15.81 29.02 26.78
N ASN A 22 15.93 28.22 27.86
CA ASN A 22 15.13 27.00 28.02
C ASN A 22 13.64 27.32 28.19
N ASP A 23 13.30 28.44 28.82
CA ASP A 23 11.91 28.86 29.02
C ASP A 23 11.23 29.26 27.70
N VAL A 24 11.96 29.91 26.79
CA VAL A 24 11.42 30.34 25.49
C VAL A 24 11.09 29.12 24.62
N ILE A 25 12.03 28.18 24.48
CA ILE A 25 11.83 26.95 23.71
C ILE A 25 10.65 26.15 24.28
N TYR A 26 10.61 26.01 25.60
CA TYR A 26 9.53 25.30 26.28
C TYR A 26 8.17 25.97 26.06
N SER A 27 8.11 27.31 26.06
CA SER A 27 6.87 28.06 25.84
C SER A 27 6.33 27.94 24.41
N GLN A 28 7.19 27.96 23.39
CA GLN A 28 6.79 27.77 21.99
C GLN A 28 6.28 26.34 21.77
N PHE A 29 7.01 25.37 22.30
CA PHE A 29 6.64 23.97 22.23
C PHE A 29 5.28 23.68 22.91
N LEU A 30 5.05 24.28 24.08
CA LEU A 30 3.79 24.18 24.83
C LEU A 30 2.57 24.62 24.02
N TYR A 31 2.73 25.60 23.12
CA TYR A 31 1.65 26.11 22.30
C TYR A 31 1.31 25.15 21.15
N HIS A 32 2.32 24.59 20.48
CA HIS A 32 2.12 23.76 19.29
C HIS A 32 1.90 22.26 19.59
N ARG A 33 2.26 21.77 20.78
CA ARG A 33 2.16 20.34 21.14
C ARG A 33 0.79 19.72 20.91
N TRP A 34 -0.29 20.47 21.13
CA TRP A 34 -1.66 19.95 20.94
C TRP A 34 -2.00 19.74 19.48
N GLY A 35 -1.48 20.58 18.58
CA GLY A 35 -1.61 20.38 17.14
C GLY A 35 -0.91 19.10 16.69
N TYR A 36 0.32 18.87 17.16
CA TYR A 36 1.06 17.64 16.88
C TYR A 36 0.41 16.40 17.50
N GLY A 37 -0.07 16.52 18.74
CA GLY A 37 -0.83 15.46 19.40
C GLY A 37 -2.08 15.08 18.62
N ALA A 38 -2.85 16.05 18.14
CA ALA A 38 -4.00 15.80 17.28
C ALA A 38 -3.61 15.11 15.96
N LEU A 39 -2.53 15.55 15.30
CA LEU A 39 -2.02 14.91 14.08
C LEU A 39 -1.62 13.45 14.31
N LEU A 40 -0.92 13.15 15.42
CA LEU A 40 -0.53 11.79 15.79
C LEU A 40 -1.75 10.92 16.13
N VAL A 41 -2.75 11.45 16.84
CA VAL A 41 -3.99 10.74 17.16
C VAL A 41 -4.80 10.44 15.89
N ILE A 42 -4.90 11.39 14.96
CA ILE A 42 -5.56 11.16 13.66
C ILE A 42 -4.81 10.08 12.88
N THR A 43 -3.47 10.16 12.86
CA THR A 43 -2.61 9.16 12.21
C THR A 43 -2.78 7.78 12.82
N LEU A 44 -2.87 7.69 14.15
CA LEU A 44 -3.17 6.46 14.88
C LEU A 44 -4.51 5.87 14.48
N ILE A 45 -5.59 6.66 14.51
CA ILE A 45 -6.94 6.19 14.20
C ILE A 45 -7.02 5.73 12.74
N LEU A 46 -6.56 6.54 11.79
CA LEU A 46 -6.58 6.18 10.37
C LEU A 46 -5.68 4.99 10.05
N GLY A 47 -4.48 4.95 10.64
CA GLY A 47 -3.54 3.84 10.50
C GLY A 47 -4.13 2.53 10.99
N LEU A 48 -4.76 2.51 12.18
CA LEU A 48 -5.45 1.33 12.70
C LEU A 48 -6.63 0.94 11.81
N LEU A 49 -7.53 1.87 11.48
CA LEU A 49 -8.73 1.58 10.71
C LEU A 49 -8.39 1.00 9.33
N PHE A 50 -7.49 1.62 8.58
CA PHE A 50 -7.18 1.17 7.23
C PHE A 50 -6.37 -0.12 7.21
N ASN A 51 -5.40 -0.30 8.11
CA ASN A 51 -4.64 -1.55 8.14
C ASN A 51 -5.48 -2.72 8.69
N LEU A 52 -6.35 -2.51 9.69
CA LEU A 52 -7.28 -3.55 10.16
C LEU A 52 -8.28 -3.93 9.06
N ALA A 53 -8.81 -2.94 8.31
CA ALA A 53 -9.69 -3.21 7.17
C ALA A 53 -8.97 -4.07 6.12
N PHE A 54 -7.72 -3.73 5.79
CA PHE A 54 -6.91 -4.50 4.85
C PHE A 54 -6.65 -5.94 5.34
N VAL A 55 -6.18 -6.10 6.57
CA VAL A 55 -5.91 -7.43 7.16
C VAL A 55 -7.19 -8.26 7.21
N SER A 56 -8.32 -7.66 7.58
CA SER A 56 -9.60 -8.36 7.64
C SER A 56 -10.07 -8.83 6.25
N SER A 57 -9.87 -7.99 5.23
CA SER A 57 -10.11 -8.34 3.83
C SER A 57 -9.23 -9.52 3.41
N PHE A 58 -7.92 -9.46 3.70
CA PHE A 58 -6.95 -10.52 3.43
C PHE A 58 -7.32 -11.85 4.09
N LEU A 59 -7.73 -11.83 5.36
CA LEU A 59 -8.12 -13.03 6.09
C LEU A 59 -9.47 -13.58 5.59
N GLY A 60 -10.40 -12.72 5.18
CA GLY A 60 -11.73 -13.09 4.74
C GLY A 60 -11.78 -13.76 3.36
N ASN A 61 -10.84 -13.45 2.46
CA ASN A 61 -10.83 -13.99 1.11
C ASN A 61 -9.63 -14.93 0.89
N ARG A 62 -9.87 -16.21 0.62
CA ARG A 62 -8.79 -17.18 0.37
C ARG A 62 -8.10 -16.95 -0.97
N HIS A 63 -8.79 -16.37 -1.96
CA HIS A 63 -8.25 -16.19 -3.32
C HIS A 63 -7.09 -15.18 -3.36
N ILE A 64 -7.08 -14.20 -2.45
CA ILE A 64 -6.03 -13.18 -2.37
C ILE A 64 -4.79 -13.63 -1.58
N ARG A 65 -4.75 -14.87 -1.07
CA ARG A 65 -3.60 -15.40 -0.30
C ARG A 65 -2.46 -15.91 -1.19
N LYS A 66 -2.21 -15.24 -2.31
CA LYS A 66 -1.14 -15.53 -3.27
C LYS A 66 -0.07 -14.44 -3.24
N MET A 67 1.16 -14.74 -3.68
CA MET A 67 2.16 -13.68 -3.89
C MET A 67 1.69 -12.73 -5.02
N PRO A 68 1.86 -11.40 -4.91
CA PRO A 68 2.64 -10.66 -3.91
C PRO A 68 1.85 -10.20 -2.67
N HIS A 69 0.60 -10.63 -2.48
CA HIS A 69 -0.28 -10.10 -1.43
C HIS A 69 0.20 -10.38 0.00
N TRP A 70 0.98 -11.43 0.22
CA TRP A 70 1.65 -11.69 1.51
C TRP A 70 2.61 -10.57 1.91
N THR A 71 3.31 -9.97 0.95
CA THR A 71 4.21 -8.83 1.22
C THR A 71 3.42 -7.61 1.71
N PHE A 72 2.24 -7.35 1.13
CA PHE A 72 1.34 -6.29 1.61
C PHE A 72 0.76 -6.60 2.99
N LEU A 73 0.47 -7.88 3.29
CA LEU A 73 0.10 -8.30 4.64
C LEU A 73 1.20 -8.00 5.65
N CYS A 74 2.44 -8.37 5.36
CA CYS A 74 3.59 -8.06 6.22
C CYS A 74 3.72 -6.53 6.44
N LEU A 75 3.52 -5.75 5.38
CA LEU A 75 3.57 -4.29 5.44
C LEU A 75 2.47 -3.72 6.34
N SER A 76 1.23 -4.22 6.23
CA SER A 76 0.14 -3.83 7.12
C SER A 76 0.31 -4.32 8.56
N VAL A 77 0.86 -5.50 8.79
CA VAL A 77 1.18 -5.98 10.15
C VAL A 77 2.24 -5.10 10.79
N ARG A 78 3.30 -4.75 10.05
CA ARG A 78 4.31 -3.78 10.50
C ARG A 78 3.65 -2.44 10.85
N ASP A 79 2.80 -1.92 9.97
CA ASP A 79 2.13 -0.63 10.18
C ASP A 79 1.20 -0.67 11.41
N LEU A 80 0.49 -1.79 11.66
CA LEU A 80 -0.29 -2.00 12.88
C LEU A 80 0.59 -2.02 14.13
N LEU A 81 1.75 -2.65 14.10
CA LEU A 81 2.69 -2.64 15.24
C LEU A 81 3.16 -1.21 15.55
N VAL A 82 3.48 -0.42 14.52
CA VAL A 82 3.84 1.00 14.70
C VAL A 82 2.66 1.78 15.30
N SER A 83 1.44 1.57 14.79
CA SER A 83 0.25 2.25 15.31
C SER A 83 -0.08 1.85 16.75
N VAL A 84 -0.03 0.57 17.11
CA VAL A 84 -0.42 0.10 18.45
C VAL A 84 0.65 0.38 19.51
N ILE A 85 1.94 0.33 19.14
CA ILE A 85 3.04 0.40 20.10
C ILE A 85 3.72 1.77 20.04
N LEU A 86 4.26 2.15 18.88
CA LEU A 86 5.12 3.34 18.78
C LEU A 86 4.34 4.65 18.89
N ILE A 87 3.22 4.81 18.18
CA ILE A 87 2.49 6.09 18.23
C ILE A 87 2.02 6.44 19.66
N PRO A 88 1.43 5.52 20.45
CA PRO A 88 1.05 5.82 21.84
C PRO A 88 2.24 6.18 22.72
N ILE A 89 3.37 5.47 22.57
CA ILE A 89 4.61 5.80 23.27
C ILE A 89 5.05 7.23 22.92
N VAL A 90 4.96 7.61 21.65
CA VAL A 90 5.35 8.94 21.17
C VAL A 90 4.39 10.00 21.64
N ILE A 91 3.07 9.76 21.64
CA ILE A 91 2.10 10.69 22.22
C ILE A 91 2.39 10.89 23.71
N ASN A 92 2.64 9.82 24.46
CA ASN A 92 2.96 9.91 25.87
C ASN A 92 4.26 10.70 26.11
N TRP A 93 5.34 10.33 25.42
CA TRP A 93 6.63 11.00 25.53
C TRP A 93 6.55 12.49 25.14
N PHE A 94 5.96 12.77 23.97
CA PHE A 94 6.04 14.07 23.33
C PHE A 94 4.95 15.04 23.82
N VAL A 95 3.71 14.58 23.93
CA VAL A 95 2.54 15.43 24.24
C VAL A 95 2.32 15.53 25.74
N VAL A 96 2.32 14.38 26.43
CA VAL A 96 2.02 14.29 27.87
C VAL A 96 3.23 14.73 28.69
N ASN A 97 4.37 14.11 28.45
CA ASN A 97 5.58 14.31 29.25
C ASN A 97 6.51 15.39 28.70
N LEU A 98 6.11 16.12 27.66
CA LEU A 98 6.87 17.27 27.13
C LEU A 98 8.32 16.93 26.74
N GLY A 99 8.55 15.71 26.26
CA GLY A 99 9.89 15.19 25.92
C GLY A 99 10.60 14.51 27.08
N PHE A 100 10.05 14.51 28.30
CA PHE A 100 10.56 13.71 29.41
C PHE A 100 10.12 12.25 29.29
N TRP A 101 10.99 11.34 29.71
CA TRP A 101 10.75 9.92 29.67
C TRP A 101 10.42 9.37 31.06
N GLU A 102 9.14 9.30 31.40
CA GLU A 102 8.70 8.73 32.69
C GLU A 102 8.56 7.19 32.68
N GLY A 103 8.70 6.57 31.50
CA GLY A 103 8.49 5.12 31.34
C GLY A 103 9.55 4.23 32.00
N GLY A 104 10.60 4.82 32.57
CA GLY A 104 11.74 4.12 33.14
C GLY A 104 12.60 3.41 32.09
N LYS A 105 13.63 2.71 32.57
CA LYS A 105 14.63 2.05 31.72
C LYS A 105 14.04 0.97 30.81
N PHE A 106 13.20 0.09 31.33
CA PHE A 106 12.62 -1.00 30.54
C PHE A 106 11.79 -0.51 29.35
N LEU A 107 10.88 0.45 29.55
CA LEU A 107 10.10 0.98 28.43
C LEU A 107 10.99 1.76 27.45
N CYS A 108 12.06 2.40 27.93
CA CYS A 108 13.02 3.11 27.07
C CYS A 108 13.72 2.14 26.12
N GLU A 109 14.25 1.05 26.64
CA GLU A 109 14.87 -0.02 25.85
C GLU A 109 13.86 -0.67 24.89
N LEU A 110 12.62 -0.94 25.36
CA LEU A 110 11.57 -1.54 24.55
C LEU A 110 11.12 -0.62 23.40
N ALA A 111 10.95 0.67 23.67
CA ALA A 111 10.58 1.64 22.66
C ALA A 111 11.70 1.82 21.63
N GLY A 112 12.95 1.84 22.12
CA GLY A 112 14.15 1.77 21.32
C GLY A 112 14.19 0.58 20.39
N PHE A 113 13.98 -0.62 20.93
CA PHE A 113 13.89 -1.87 20.17
C PHE A 113 12.88 -1.74 19.02
N PHE A 114 11.63 -1.35 19.32
CA PHE A 114 10.57 -1.28 18.32
C PHE A 114 10.80 -0.17 17.28
N ASP A 115 11.38 0.98 17.67
CA ASP A 115 11.71 2.06 16.72
C ASP A 115 12.67 1.50 15.66
N PHE A 116 13.83 0.97 16.05
CA PHE A 116 14.82 0.48 15.09
C PHE A 116 14.37 -0.76 14.32
N PHE A 117 13.70 -1.70 14.98
CA PHE A 117 13.16 -2.90 14.36
C PHE A 117 12.15 -2.57 13.24
N LEU A 118 11.07 -1.85 13.57
CA LEU A 118 10.00 -1.55 12.61
C LEU A 118 10.45 -0.55 11.54
N LEU A 119 11.51 0.20 11.83
CA LEU A 119 12.17 1.09 10.88
C LEU A 119 12.99 0.35 9.83
N ALA A 120 13.77 -0.66 10.25
CA ALA A 120 14.56 -1.51 9.36
C ALA A 120 13.66 -2.40 8.50
N GLU A 121 12.56 -2.89 9.08
CA GLU A 121 11.64 -3.80 8.39
C GLU A 121 10.96 -3.16 7.17
N TYR A 122 10.61 -1.87 7.24
CA TYR A 122 9.89 -1.19 6.18
C TYR A 122 10.59 -1.24 4.80
N PRO A 123 11.84 -0.75 4.65
CA PRO A 123 12.57 -0.84 3.40
C PRO A 123 12.87 -2.28 2.98
N LEU A 124 13.11 -3.21 3.92
CA LEU A 124 13.37 -4.61 3.61
C LEU A 124 12.15 -5.30 2.98
N ILE A 125 10.94 -5.03 3.48
CA ILE A 125 9.69 -5.51 2.87
C ILE A 125 9.54 -4.95 1.44
N LEU A 126 9.84 -3.66 1.22
CA LEU A 126 9.73 -3.05 -0.11
C LEU A 126 10.76 -3.62 -1.09
N VAL A 127 12.01 -3.83 -0.69
CA VAL A 127 13.02 -4.50 -1.53
C VAL A 127 12.58 -5.94 -1.85
N THR A 128 12.03 -6.66 -0.87
CA THR A 128 11.48 -8.00 -1.06
C THR A 128 10.29 -8.01 -2.02
N LEU A 129 9.45 -6.97 -1.99
CA LEU A 129 8.39 -6.77 -2.99
C LEU A 129 8.98 -6.62 -4.40
N GLY A 130 10.03 -5.81 -4.55
CA GLY A 130 10.77 -5.67 -5.81
C GLY A 130 11.32 -7.00 -6.33
N ILE A 131 11.95 -7.79 -5.46
CA ILE A 131 12.44 -9.14 -5.77
C ILE A 131 11.29 -10.06 -6.21
N THR A 132 10.17 -10.03 -5.47
CA THR A 132 8.99 -10.87 -5.77
C THR A 132 8.41 -10.53 -7.14
N LEU A 133 8.29 -9.24 -7.46
CA LEU A 133 7.78 -8.82 -8.77
C LEU A 133 8.75 -9.21 -9.89
N TYR A 134 10.06 -8.98 -9.70
CA TYR A 134 11.07 -9.32 -10.69
C TYR A 134 11.13 -10.83 -10.99
N THR A 135 11.19 -11.68 -9.95
CA THR A 135 11.28 -13.13 -10.14
C THR A 135 10.00 -13.73 -10.74
N ARG A 136 8.82 -13.16 -10.43
CA ARG A 136 7.56 -13.59 -11.03
C ARG A 136 7.54 -13.32 -12.53
N GLN A 137 8.08 -12.18 -12.95
CA GLN A 137 8.20 -11.83 -14.35
C GLN A 137 9.13 -12.79 -15.09
N TYR A 138 10.30 -13.10 -14.50
CA TYR A 138 11.27 -14.01 -15.11
C TYR A 138 10.73 -15.44 -15.28
N SER A 139 9.92 -15.92 -14.32
CA SER A 139 9.32 -17.25 -14.41
C SER A 139 8.37 -17.43 -15.60
N GLN A 140 7.85 -16.35 -16.18
CA GLN A 140 6.95 -16.44 -17.35
C GLN A 140 7.72 -16.56 -18.68
N GLU A 141 8.91 -15.97 -18.79
CA GLU A 141 9.72 -16.02 -20.02
C GLU A 141 10.48 -17.35 -20.16
N GLY A 142 10.81 -18.01 -19.03
CA GLY A 142 11.57 -19.26 -18.99
C GLY A 142 10.74 -20.53 -19.18
N GLY A 143 9.42 -20.42 -19.30
CA GLY A 143 8.61 -21.48 -19.88
C GLY A 143 8.99 -21.56 -21.35
N LEU A 144 10.06 -22.31 -21.65
CA LEU A 144 10.38 -22.66 -23.02
C LEU A 144 9.08 -23.18 -23.62
N ASP A 145 8.52 -22.41 -24.55
CA ASP A 145 7.85 -22.94 -25.72
C ASP A 145 8.90 -23.77 -26.46
N LEU A 146 9.35 -24.87 -25.85
CA LEU A 146 9.93 -25.98 -26.58
C LEU A 146 8.86 -26.27 -27.61
N PRO A 147 9.16 -26.12 -28.91
CA PRO A 147 8.21 -26.46 -29.94
C PRO A 147 7.80 -27.92 -29.71
N MET A 148 6.65 -28.11 -29.08
CA MET A 148 6.05 -29.43 -28.83
C MET A 148 5.72 -30.13 -30.15
N ASP A 149 5.85 -29.42 -31.28
CA ASP A 149 5.79 -29.93 -32.63
C ASP A 149 6.99 -30.82 -33.02
N GLU A 150 8.04 -30.94 -32.20
CA GLU A 150 9.17 -31.86 -32.46
C GLU A 150 9.26 -33.06 -31.49
N LEU A 151 8.35 -33.16 -30.51
CA LEU A 151 7.98 -34.45 -29.92
C LEU A 151 6.86 -35.06 -30.79
N ASP A 152 7.20 -35.28 -32.05
CA ASP A 152 6.49 -36.23 -32.89
C ASP A 152 6.47 -37.54 -32.07
N PRO A 153 5.30 -38.05 -31.64
CA PRO A 153 5.25 -39.30 -30.92
C PRO A 153 5.89 -40.31 -31.84
N MET A 154 7.12 -40.73 -31.50
CA MET A 154 7.87 -41.70 -32.27
C MET A 154 6.87 -42.77 -32.67
N ASN A 155 6.53 -42.77 -33.96
CA ASN A 155 5.75 -43.79 -34.60
C ASN A 155 6.56 -45.05 -34.33
N HIS A 156 6.25 -45.78 -33.26
CA HIS A 156 6.67 -47.14 -33.08
C HIS A 156 5.82 -47.93 -34.08
N PRO A 157 6.36 -48.28 -35.26
CA PRO A 157 5.65 -49.06 -36.24
C PRO A 157 5.91 -50.51 -35.84
N GLY A 158 5.10 -51.06 -34.92
CA GLY A 158 5.24 -52.48 -34.60
C GLY A 158 4.89 -52.88 -33.18
N MET A 159 3.64 -52.64 -32.76
CA MET A 159 3.03 -53.53 -31.76
C MET A 159 1.50 -53.56 -31.90
N ARG A 160 1.04 -53.73 -33.15
CA ARG A 160 -0.23 -54.42 -33.41
C ARG A 160 0.12 -55.89 -33.54
N ASP A 161 -0.06 -56.64 -32.46
CA ASP A 161 -0.53 -58.02 -32.43
C ASP A 161 -0.16 -58.62 -31.07
N LEU A 162 -1.13 -59.34 -30.48
CA LEU A 162 -1.11 -60.06 -29.19
C LEU A 162 -1.91 -59.44 -28.04
N THR A 163 -3.18 -59.14 -28.28
CA THR A 163 -4.22 -59.43 -27.27
C THR A 163 -5.37 -60.19 -27.92
N SER A 164 -5.06 -61.44 -28.29
CA SER A 164 -6.09 -62.46 -28.50
C SER A 164 -6.70 -62.86 -27.16
N ARG A 165 -8.02 -63.07 -27.18
CA ARG A 165 -8.81 -63.93 -26.26
C ARG A 165 -8.93 -63.50 -24.79
N SER A 166 -10.13 -63.04 -24.44
CA SER A 166 -11.13 -63.90 -23.77
C SER A 166 -12.48 -63.19 -23.67
N ARG A 167 -13.38 -63.49 -24.61
CA ARG A 167 -14.83 -63.30 -24.43
C ARG A 167 -15.36 -64.43 -23.55
N THR A 168 -16.09 -64.09 -22.50
CA THR A 168 -17.08 -64.98 -21.86
C THR A 168 -18.48 -64.68 -22.39
N PRO A 169 -19.42 -65.65 -22.33
CA PRO A 169 -20.61 -65.65 -23.17
C PRO A 169 -21.84 -65.02 -22.52
N SER A 170 -22.74 -64.65 -23.43
CA SER A 170 -24.14 -64.24 -23.31
C SER A 170 -24.99 -64.93 -22.25
N VAL A 171 -25.87 -64.15 -21.60
CA VAL A 171 -27.21 -64.57 -21.18
C VAL A 171 -28.24 -63.67 -21.87
N ALA A 172 -29.22 -64.32 -22.48
CA ALA A 172 -30.30 -63.76 -23.26
C ALA A 172 -31.58 -63.60 -22.42
N GLN A 173 -32.38 -62.56 -22.71
CA GLN A 173 -33.85 -62.45 -22.58
C GLN A 173 -34.21 -60.97 -22.83
N GLY A 174 -35.23 -60.57 -23.59
CA GLY A 174 -36.28 -61.23 -24.34
C GLY A 174 -36.97 -60.17 -25.21
N ARG A 175 -37.54 -60.60 -26.34
CA ARG A 175 -38.30 -59.83 -27.33
C ARG A 175 -39.62 -59.29 -26.75
N THR A 176 -40.09 -58.14 -27.26
CA THR A 176 -41.28 -58.04 -28.14
C THR A 176 -41.40 -56.65 -28.81
N PRO A 177 -42.14 -56.53 -29.94
CA PRO A 177 -42.02 -55.43 -30.90
C PRO A 177 -43.21 -54.46 -30.87
N TYR A 178 -43.03 -53.20 -31.27
CA TYR A 178 -44.08 -52.43 -31.95
C TYR A 178 -43.49 -51.45 -32.97
N GLN A 179 -43.88 -51.66 -34.22
CA GLN A 179 -43.72 -50.76 -35.36
C GLN A 179 -44.77 -49.65 -35.31
N SER A 180 -44.40 -48.43 -35.72
CA SER A 180 -45.23 -47.49 -36.52
C SER A 180 -44.51 -46.14 -36.60
N ARG A 181 -43.84 -45.82 -37.71
CA ARG A 181 -44.32 -44.94 -38.81
C ARG A 181 -44.40 -43.44 -38.46
N GLY A 182 -43.56 -42.64 -39.12
CA GLY A 182 -43.85 -41.24 -39.45
C GLY A 182 -42.62 -40.32 -39.53
N PRO A 183 -42.11 -39.97 -40.74
CA PRO A 183 -41.13 -38.91 -40.92
C PRO A 183 -41.84 -37.61 -41.38
N SER A 184 -41.78 -36.58 -40.54
CA SER A 184 -42.23 -35.23 -40.91
C SER A 184 -41.02 -34.34 -41.14
N ARG A 185 -40.64 -34.21 -42.41
CA ARG A 185 -39.79 -33.14 -42.95
C ARG A 185 -40.48 -31.79 -42.75
N ALA A 186 -39.75 -30.80 -42.25
CA ALA A 186 -40.09 -29.39 -42.39
C ALA A 186 -39.27 -28.77 -43.56
N PRO A 187 -39.78 -27.70 -44.20
CA PRO A 187 -39.37 -27.32 -45.55
C PRO A 187 -38.17 -26.38 -45.58
N SER A 188 -37.34 -26.62 -46.60
CA SER A 188 -36.30 -25.77 -47.13
C SER A 188 -36.84 -24.43 -47.61
N VAL A 189 -36.26 -23.33 -47.11
CA VAL A 189 -36.35 -22.01 -47.74
C VAL A 189 -35.20 -21.87 -48.72
N MET A 190 -35.55 -21.82 -50.00
CA MET A 190 -34.69 -21.40 -51.11
C MET A 190 -34.60 -19.87 -51.13
N GLY A 191 -33.41 -19.37 -51.44
CA GLY A 191 -33.24 -18.17 -52.27
C GLY A 191 -32.73 -16.91 -51.56
N SER A 192 -31.43 -16.63 -51.67
CA SER A 192 -30.96 -15.33 -52.19
C SER A 192 -29.52 -15.45 -52.69
N GLU A 193 -29.32 -14.85 -53.85
CA GLU A 193 -28.19 -14.99 -54.76
C GLU A 193 -26.93 -14.25 -54.30
N ALA A 194 -25.80 -14.81 -54.77
CA ALA A 194 -24.61 -14.14 -55.28
C ALA A 194 -24.35 -12.68 -54.87
N GLY A 195 -23.40 -12.51 -53.95
CA GLY A 195 -22.65 -11.27 -53.76
C GLY A 195 -21.14 -11.54 -53.74
N TYR A 196 -20.55 -11.68 -54.93
CA TYR A 196 -19.10 -11.64 -55.13
C TYR A 196 -18.57 -10.27 -54.65
N ARG A 197 -17.80 -10.23 -53.56
CA ARG A 197 -16.98 -9.05 -53.20
C ARG A 197 -15.54 -9.30 -53.61
N PRO A 198 -14.94 -8.44 -54.45
CA PRO A 198 -13.58 -8.62 -54.93
C PRO A 198 -12.53 -8.32 -53.84
N GLY A 199 -11.38 -8.97 -54.00
CA GLY A 199 -10.22 -8.85 -53.13
C GLY A 199 -9.73 -7.41 -52.98
N ARG A 200 -9.44 -7.04 -51.72
CA ARG A 200 -8.84 -5.76 -51.36
C ARG A 200 -7.33 -5.89 -51.55
N GLN A 201 -6.79 -5.20 -52.56
CA GLN A 201 -5.36 -5.02 -52.74
C GLN A 201 -4.73 -4.26 -51.55
N PRO A 202 -3.45 -4.53 -51.23
CA PRO A 202 -2.69 -3.76 -50.25
C PRO A 202 -2.33 -2.38 -50.83
N GLY A 203 -2.71 -1.31 -50.13
CA GLY A 203 -2.31 0.06 -50.46
C GLY A 203 -0.85 0.35 -50.08
N PRO A 204 -0.18 1.30 -50.76
CA PRO A 204 1.22 1.65 -50.55
C PRO A 204 1.44 2.47 -49.26
N PRO A 205 2.70 2.53 -48.75
CA PRO A 205 3.01 3.23 -47.51
C PRO A 205 2.91 4.75 -47.71
N GLN A 206 2.10 5.41 -46.88
CA GLN A 206 2.12 6.86 -46.76
C GLN A 206 3.16 7.29 -45.74
N ASP A 207 4.30 7.72 -46.27
CA ASP A 207 5.23 8.63 -45.61
C ASP A 207 4.50 9.93 -45.26
N THR A 208 4.40 10.25 -43.97
CA THR A 208 4.18 11.62 -43.49
C THR A 208 5.29 12.00 -42.53
N ARG A 209 6.37 12.51 -43.12
CA ARG A 209 7.35 13.36 -42.45
C ARG A 209 6.64 14.60 -41.90
N THR A 210 6.73 14.82 -40.60
CA THR A 210 6.55 16.14 -39.99
C THR A 210 7.93 16.77 -39.77
N PRO A 211 8.20 17.98 -40.28
CA PRO A 211 9.40 18.73 -39.93
C PRO A 211 9.09 19.60 -38.72
N PHE A 212 9.62 19.26 -37.54
CA PHE A 212 9.68 20.23 -36.45
C PHE A 212 10.92 21.09 -36.62
N TYR A 213 10.65 22.37 -36.85
CA TYR A 213 11.58 23.48 -36.78
C TYR A 213 12.38 23.44 -35.47
N VAL A 214 13.70 23.36 -35.61
CA VAL A 214 14.66 23.76 -34.58
C VAL A 214 15.15 25.15 -34.96
N ALA A 215 14.99 26.11 -34.05
CA ALA A 215 15.67 27.40 -34.09
C ALA A 215 16.09 27.81 -32.66
N PRO A 216 17.18 28.58 -32.52
CA PRO A 216 18.17 28.34 -31.48
C PRO A 216 18.34 29.52 -30.50
N HIS A 217 19.34 29.36 -29.62
CA HIS A 217 20.06 30.37 -28.83
C HIS A 217 19.61 30.57 -27.38
N SER A 218 20.44 30.11 -26.44
CA SER A 218 21.33 31.06 -25.75
C SER A 218 22.59 30.34 -25.26
N ALA A 219 23.72 30.99 -25.52
CA ALA A 219 25.04 30.62 -25.05
C ALA A 219 25.29 31.24 -23.68
N GLY A 220 26.04 30.53 -22.83
CA GLY A 220 26.50 31.03 -21.55
C GLY A 220 27.63 30.16 -21.03
N SER A 221 28.77 30.21 -21.71
CA SER A 221 30.07 29.83 -21.15
C SER A 221 30.80 31.12 -20.76
N VAL A 222 31.53 31.07 -19.64
CA VAL A 222 32.91 31.55 -19.46
C VAL A 222 33.17 31.79 -17.96
N THR A 223 33.87 30.82 -17.40
CA THR A 223 35.09 30.88 -16.55
C THR A 223 35.48 32.17 -15.80
N GLY A 224 36.00 31.94 -14.59
CA GLY A 224 37.01 32.75 -13.90
C GLY A 224 36.60 32.98 -12.44
N SER A 225 37.47 33.01 -11.43
CA SER A 225 38.90 32.77 -11.29
C SER A 225 39.15 32.69 -9.78
N ILE A 226 40.21 31.98 -9.42
CA ILE A 226 40.83 31.89 -8.11
C ILE A 226 41.29 33.29 -7.65
N GLU A 227 41.17 33.56 -6.34
CA GLU A 227 42.11 34.27 -5.44
C GLU A 227 41.40 35.19 -4.41
N GLY A 228 41.84 35.11 -3.15
CA GLY A 228 41.85 36.31 -2.29
C GLY A 228 41.44 36.17 -0.82
N ARG A 229 42.42 35.82 0.02
CA ARG A 229 42.77 36.46 1.31
C ARG A 229 41.73 36.62 2.43
N LEU A 230 42.05 35.92 3.53
CA LEU A 230 42.31 36.44 4.88
C LEU A 230 42.07 37.96 5.09
N ALA A 231 41.12 38.28 5.98
CA ALA A 231 41.22 39.46 6.84
C ALA A 231 40.46 39.21 8.16
N ALA A 232 41.23 39.11 9.24
CA ALA A 232 40.75 39.25 10.60
C ALA A 232 40.16 40.66 10.80
N GLY A 233 38.94 40.74 11.32
CA GLY A 233 38.25 41.99 11.61
C GLY A 233 37.71 41.99 13.04
N ARG A 234 38.59 42.31 13.98
CA ARG A 234 38.30 42.62 15.38
C ARG A 234 37.52 43.95 15.41
N MET A 235 36.25 43.96 15.85
CA MET A 235 35.60 45.20 16.28
C MET A 235 34.99 45.05 17.66
N SER A 236 35.45 45.95 18.52
CA SER A 236 35.11 46.19 19.90
C SER A 236 34.38 47.53 19.98
N GLY A 237 33.36 47.61 20.83
CA GLY A 237 32.69 48.84 21.26
C GLY A 237 31.57 49.32 20.33
N GLY A 238 30.46 49.87 20.81
CA GLY A 238 30.02 50.22 22.15
C GLY A 238 28.73 51.07 22.05
N ARG A 239 27.80 50.87 22.99
CA ARG A 239 26.75 51.77 23.53
C ARG A 239 26.03 52.81 22.64
N ARG A 240 24.69 52.74 22.64
CA ARG A 240 23.70 53.77 23.10
C ARG A 240 22.29 53.18 22.95
N ILE A 241 21.57 52.80 24.00
CA ILE A 241 20.63 53.59 24.83
C ILE A 241 19.97 54.77 24.09
N VAL A 242 18.72 54.58 23.67
CA VAL A 242 17.64 55.59 23.74
C VAL A 242 16.36 54.88 24.18
N GLN A 243 15.68 55.49 25.16
CA GLN A 243 14.52 55.02 25.90
C GLN A 243 13.37 56.03 25.68
N GLN A 244 12.13 55.60 25.96
CA GLN A 244 10.85 56.36 26.06
C GLN A 244 10.07 56.49 24.72
N GLY A 245 8.75 56.28 24.62
CA GLY A 245 7.65 56.05 25.58
C GLY A 245 6.31 55.90 24.79
N PRO A 246 5.15 55.68 25.45
CA PRO A 246 4.02 54.92 24.86
C PRO A 246 2.73 55.80 24.63
N PRO A 247 1.48 55.28 24.56
CA PRO A 247 0.58 55.47 23.41
C PRO A 247 -0.64 56.38 23.69
N SER A 248 -1.34 56.84 22.64
CA SER A 248 -2.64 57.50 22.80
C SER A 248 -3.71 57.01 21.82
N MET A 249 -4.90 56.79 22.39
CA MET A 249 -6.18 56.49 21.77
C MET A 249 -6.79 57.70 21.04
N GLN A 250 -7.66 57.45 20.05
CA GLN A 250 -9.09 57.83 20.01
C GLN A 250 -9.60 57.98 18.56
N GLY A 251 -10.81 57.50 18.31
CA GLY A 251 -11.53 57.77 17.06
C GLY A 251 -12.78 56.92 16.87
N SER A 252 -13.84 57.20 17.64
CA SER A 252 -15.19 56.67 17.41
C SER A 252 -15.88 57.39 16.26
N ARG A 253 -16.74 56.71 15.49
CA ARG A 253 -17.95 57.34 14.92
C ARG A 253 -19.11 56.36 14.82
N TYR A 254 -20.23 56.84 15.36
CA TYR A 254 -21.58 56.30 15.45
C TYR A 254 -22.28 56.16 14.09
N GLY A 255 -23.25 55.24 14.03
CA GLY A 255 -24.30 55.19 13.01
C GLY A 255 -25.28 54.03 13.19
N THR A 256 -26.35 54.24 13.95
CA THR A 256 -27.58 53.42 14.06
C THR A 256 -28.77 54.23 13.50
N PRO A 257 -30.04 53.76 13.52
CA PRO A 257 -30.65 52.61 12.82
C PRO A 257 -32.01 53.00 12.15
N ARG A 258 -32.67 52.11 11.37
CA ARG A 258 -34.16 51.96 11.29
C ARG A 258 -34.58 50.84 10.31
N SER A 259 -35.27 49.80 10.82
CA SER A 259 -36.73 49.49 10.67
C SER A 259 -37.12 49.06 9.25
N THR A 260 -37.78 47.92 8.99
CA THR A 260 -39.08 47.41 9.51
C THR A 260 -39.16 45.90 9.21
N ALA A 261 -39.65 45.03 10.12
CA ALA A 261 -41.02 44.45 10.13
C ALA A 261 -41.62 44.22 8.71
N SER A 262 -42.19 43.08 8.31
CA SER A 262 -43.07 42.15 9.03
C SER A 262 -43.49 40.98 8.10
N ALA A 263 -44.01 39.91 8.72
CA ALA A 263 -45.06 38.99 8.27
C ALA A 263 -44.74 37.76 7.37
N LEU A 264 -44.90 36.60 8.02
CA LEU A 264 -45.30 35.25 7.54
C LEU A 264 -46.72 35.23 6.91
N PRO A 265 -47.34 34.06 6.56
CA PRO A 265 -47.10 33.07 5.49
C PRO A 265 -48.44 32.85 4.68
N PRO A 266 -48.90 31.62 4.35
CA PRO A 266 -48.49 30.62 3.35
C PRO A 266 -49.54 30.46 2.20
N HIS A 267 -49.24 29.70 1.13
CA HIS A 267 -50.31 29.07 0.35
C HIS A 267 -49.88 27.79 -0.37
N MET A 268 -50.62 26.70 -0.07
CA MET A 268 -50.66 25.47 -0.84
C MET A 268 -51.15 25.71 -2.26
N ARG A 269 -50.61 24.96 -3.24
CA ARG A 269 -51.41 24.46 -4.36
C ARG A 269 -50.85 23.17 -4.95
N ASN A 270 -51.65 22.11 -4.80
CA ASN A 270 -51.64 20.90 -5.61
C ASN A 270 -51.73 21.25 -7.10
N GLN A 271 -50.94 20.59 -7.95
CA GLN A 271 -51.37 20.23 -9.29
C GLN A 271 -50.61 19.01 -9.80
N SER A 272 -51.34 17.90 -9.80
CA SER A 272 -51.07 16.69 -10.57
C SER A 272 -51.20 16.97 -12.06
N PHE A 273 -50.18 16.64 -12.85
CA PHE A 273 -50.35 16.25 -14.24
C PHE A 273 -49.51 15.00 -14.53
N ARG A 274 -50.23 13.89 -14.73
CA ARG A 274 -49.72 12.70 -15.40
C ARG A 274 -49.68 13.00 -16.90
N THR A 275 -48.51 12.88 -17.49
CA THR A 275 -48.36 12.53 -18.90
C THR A 275 -47.27 11.47 -18.97
N SER A 276 -47.72 10.24 -19.21
CA SER A 276 -46.94 9.08 -19.57
C SER A 276 -46.17 9.34 -20.87
N SER A 277 -44.85 9.20 -20.83
CA SER A 277 -44.02 8.97 -22.01
C SER A 277 -43.04 7.83 -21.67
N PRO A 278 -42.95 6.76 -22.48
CA PRO A 278 -42.05 5.65 -22.25
C PRO A 278 -40.68 6.03 -22.85
N LEU A 279 -39.97 6.90 -22.15
CA LEU A 279 -38.53 7.03 -22.32
C LEU A 279 -37.94 6.31 -21.11
N HIS A 280 -37.34 5.17 -21.41
CA HIS A 280 -36.49 4.42 -20.50
C HIS A 280 -35.45 5.41 -19.98
N GLU A 281 -35.61 5.89 -18.74
CA GLU A 281 -34.52 6.49 -17.98
C GLU A 281 -33.45 5.41 -17.90
N VAL A 282 -32.47 5.53 -18.80
CA VAL A 282 -31.15 4.95 -18.57
C VAL A 282 -30.63 5.77 -17.39
N ASP A 283 -30.60 5.15 -16.22
CA ASP A 283 -29.93 5.67 -15.03
C ASP A 283 -28.46 5.94 -15.39
N GLU A 284 -28.16 7.12 -15.92
CA GLU A 284 -26.80 7.58 -16.23
C GLU A 284 -25.94 7.79 -14.97
N THR A 285 -26.50 7.54 -13.78
CA THR A 285 -25.76 7.49 -12.52
C THR A 285 -25.10 6.12 -12.24
N GLY A 286 -25.31 5.10 -13.10
CA GLY A 286 -24.69 3.77 -12.98
C GLY A 286 -23.36 3.56 -13.72
N SER A 287 -22.97 4.47 -14.63
CA SER A 287 -21.98 4.18 -15.68
C SER A 287 -20.49 4.30 -15.28
N LEU A 288 -20.17 4.96 -14.16
CA LEU A 288 -18.76 5.11 -13.73
C LEU A 288 -18.28 4.02 -12.76
N GLY A 289 -19.18 3.16 -12.26
CA GLY A 289 -18.84 2.02 -11.38
C GLY A 289 -18.81 0.68 -12.10
N GLU A 290 -19.71 0.45 -13.07
CA GLU A 290 -19.83 -0.87 -13.72
C GLU A 290 -18.69 -1.20 -14.70
N VAL A 291 -18.03 -0.19 -15.29
CA VAL A 291 -16.95 -0.46 -16.25
C VAL A 291 -15.73 -1.08 -15.56
N ASP A 292 -15.41 -0.66 -14.32
CA ASP A 292 -14.29 -1.26 -13.57
C ASP A 292 -14.62 -2.69 -13.09
N ASP A 293 -15.87 -2.95 -12.69
CA ASP A 293 -16.30 -4.29 -12.24
C ASP A 293 -16.44 -5.30 -13.39
N LEU A 294 -16.75 -4.84 -14.61
CA LEU A 294 -16.80 -5.68 -15.81
C LEU A 294 -15.41 -6.12 -16.28
N PHE A 295 -14.36 -5.35 -15.98
CA PHE A 295 -12.98 -5.75 -16.29
C PHE A 295 -12.36 -6.71 -15.27
N ASP A 296 -12.83 -6.69 -14.02
CA ASP A 296 -12.36 -7.62 -12.98
C ASP A 296 -12.99 -9.01 -13.11
N SER A 297 -14.29 -9.08 -13.46
CA SER A 297 -15.01 -10.36 -13.64
C SER A 297 -14.50 -11.18 -14.84
N VAL A 298 -13.94 -10.54 -15.88
CA VAL A 298 -13.33 -11.22 -17.03
C VAL A 298 -11.89 -11.68 -16.76
N SER A 299 -11.28 -11.29 -15.63
CA SER A 299 -9.88 -11.59 -15.35
C SER A 299 -9.66 -12.63 -14.25
N LEU A 300 -10.63 -12.82 -13.34
CA LEU A 300 -10.46 -13.65 -12.13
C LEU A 300 -10.28 -15.14 -12.42
N ASP A 301 -10.74 -15.61 -13.57
CA ASP A 301 -10.26 -16.85 -14.12
C ASP A 301 -8.92 -16.57 -14.81
N TYR A 302 -7.84 -16.99 -14.16
CA TYR A 302 -6.72 -17.54 -14.92
C TYR A 302 -7.37 -18.46 -15.96
N PRO A 303 -7.04 -18.41 -17.25
CA PRO A 303 -7.38 -19.50 -18.15
C PRO A 303 -6.55 -20.72 -17.73
N GLY A 304 -6.84 -21.26 -16.54
CA GLY A 304 -6.91 -22.68 -16.31
C GLY A 304 -7.96 -23.18 -17.27
N ARG A 305 -7.54 -23.28 -18.53
CA ARG A 305 -7.99 -24.33 -19.43
C ARG A 305 -8.20 -25.55 -18.53
N GLU A 306 -9.45 -25.95 -18.33
CA GLU A 306 -9.81 -27.32 -17.94
C GLU A 306 -9.42 -28.28 -19.08
N PHE A 307 -8.23 -28.11 -19.65
CA PHE A 307 -7.62 -29.14 -20.45
C PHE A 307 -7.22 -30.20 -19.44
N GLU A 308 -7.80 -31.39 -19.60
CA GLU A 308 -7.33 -32.61 -18.98
C GLU A 308 -5.81 -32.60 -19.06
N SER A 309 -5.19 -32.37 -17.89
CA SER A 309 -3.75 -32.21 -17.75
C SER A 309 -3.06 -33.43 -18.36
N PRO A 310 -2.35 -33.29 -19.50
CA PRO A 310 -1.46 -34.36 -19.94
C PRO A 310 -0.43 -34.58 -18.82
N LYS A 311 -0.04 -35.84 -18.58
CA LYS A 311 0.78 -36.31 -17.44
C LYS A 311 2.16 -35.61 -17.20
N GLY A 312 2.45 -34.48 -17.83
CA GLY A 312 3.63 -33.65 -17.64
C GLY A 312 3.43 -32.37 -16.83
N TRP A 313 2.21 -31.97 -16.45
CA TRP A 313 1.99 -30.72 -15.69
C TRP A 313 2.23 -30.83 -14.18
N ASP A 314 2.39 -32.04 -13.64
CA ASP A 314 2.71 -32.25 -12.22
C ASP A 314 4.02 -31.52 -11.83
N PHE A 315 4.98 -31.43 -12.76
CA PHE A 315 6.24 -30.70 -12.56
C PHE A 315 6.04 -29.17 -12.41
N LEU A 316 5.09 -28.60 -13.14
CA LEU A 316 4.82 -27.14 -13.13
C LEU A 316 4.10 -26.72 -11.83
N MET A 317 3.20 -27.56 -11.33
CA MET A 317 2.55 -27.38 -10.03
C MET A 317 3.58 -27.41 -8.88
N ASP A 318 4.54 -28.33 -8.93
CA ASP A 318 5.60 -28.39 -7.92
C ASP A 318 6.46 -27.11 -7.92
N MET A 319 6.80 -26.55 -9.10
CA MET A 319 7.58 -25.30 -9.16
C MET A 319 6.84 -24.10 -8.56
N GLU A 320 5.52 -23.97 -8.77
CA GLU A 320 4.72 -22.86 -8.21
C GLU A 320 4.67 -22.92 -6.67
N VAL A 321 4.55 -24.12 -6.10
CA VAL A 321 4.57 -24.33 -4.63
C VAL A 321 5.93 -23.96 -4.04
N HIS A 322 7.02 -24.38 -4.68
CA HIS A 322 8.37 -24.04 -4.23
C HIS A 322 8.64 -22.54 -4.33
N TYR A 323 8.17 -21.89 -5.41
CA TYR A 323 8.27 -20.45 -5.60
C TYR A 323 7.58 -19.67 -4.47
N HIS A 324 6.35 -20.03 -4.10
CA HIS A 324 5.64 -19.39 -2.99
C HIS A 324 6.31 -19.62 -1.64
N THR A 325 6.83 -20.82 -1.42
CA THR A 325 7.54 -21.17 -0.18
C THR A 325 8.81 -20.34 -0.02
N TRP A 326 9.58 -20.16 -1.09
CA TRP A 326 10.81 -19.37 -1.08
C TRP A 326 10.55 -17.89 -0.77
N HIS A 327 9.55 -17.27 -1.40
CA HIS A 327 9.18 -15.87 -1.12
C HIS A 327 8.70 -15.68 0.32
N THR A 328 7.96 -16.65 0.85
CA THR A 328 7.52 -16.60 2.25
C THR A 328 8.71 -16.72 3.20
N ALA A 329 9.68 -17.60 2.90
CA ALA A 329 10.92 -17.70 3.66
C ALA A 329 11.75 -16.40 3.60
N LEU A 330 11.82 -15.76 2.43
CA LEU A 330 12.49 -14.48 2.25
C LEU A 330 11.82 -13.38 3.09
N LEU A 331 10.49 -13.31 3.13
CA LEU A 331 9.76 -12.41 4.02
C LEU A 331 10.04 -12.74 5.49
N CYS A 332 9.98 -13.99 5.92
CA CYS A 332 10.33 -14.35 7.31
C CYS A 332 11.76 -13.92 7.67
N PHE A 333 12.69 -14.02 6.71
CA PHE A 333 14.07 -13.60 6.89
C PHE A 333 14.21 -12.08 7.08
N THR A 334 13.38 -11.24 6.44
CA THR A 334 13.41 -9.79 6.70
C THR A 334 13.07 -9.49 8.15
N TRP A 335 12.03 -10.13 8.70
CA TRP A 335 11.66 -9.96 10.11
C TRP A 335 12.80 -10.34 11.05
N VAL A 336 13.49 -11.45 10.79
CA VAL A 336 14.63 -11.89 11.60
C VAL A 336 15.78 -10.88 11.52
N LEU A 337 16.11 -10.38 10.33
CA LEU A 337 17.14 -9.35 10.15
C LEU A 337 16.79 -8.07 10.92
N SER A 338 15.55 -7.61 10.81
CA SER A 338 15.08 -6.39 11.47
C SER A 338 15.07 -6.55 12.99
N ILE A 339 14.69 -7.72 13.53
CA ILE A 339 14.81 -8.01 14.97
C ILE A 339 16.28 -7.95 15.39
N GLY A 340 17.18 -8.51 14.58
CA GLY A 340 18.63 -8.44 14.79
C GLY A 340 19.19 -7.02 14.86
N VAL A 341 18.50 -6.04 14.27
CA VAL A 341 18.83 -4.60 14.36
C VAL A 341 18.21 -3.95 15.59
N GLY A 342 16.99 -4.34 15.95
CA GLY A 342 16.31 -3.83 17.14
C GLY A 342 17.03 -4.19 18.45
N ILE A 343 17.59 -5.41 18.55
CA ILE A 343 18.30 -5.87 19.75
C ILE A 343 19.50 -4.98 20.13
N PRO A 344 20.51 -4.76 19.26
CA PRO A 344 21.65 -3.89 19.60
C PRO A 344 21.20 -2.45 19.88
N ALA A 345 20.17 -1.96 19.19
CA ALA A 345 19.62 -0.64 19.49
C ALA A 345 19.07 -0.54 20.92
N ALA A 346 18.35 -1.56 21.38
CA ALA A 346 17.85 -1.63 22.75
C ALA A 346 18.96 -1.67 23.80
N LEU A 347 20.08 -2.34 23.48
CA LEU A 347 21.24 -2.44 24.37
C LEU A 347 22.08 -1.15 24.44
N ILE A 348 22.07 -0.35 23.38
CA ILE A 348 22.84 0.91 23.29
C ILE A 348 22.03 2.09 23.86
N ILE A 349 20.70 2.02 23.83
CA ILE A 349 19.85 3.09 24.35
C ILE A 349 20.01 3.23 25.86
N ASP A 350 20.27 4.47 26.29
CA ASP A 350 20.43 4.82 27.68
C ASP A 350 19.21 5.59 28.22
N HIS A 351 18.81 5.17 29.41
CA HIS A 351 17.85 5.89 30.23
C HIS A 351 18.60 6.74 31.25
N LEU A 352 18.47 8.06 31.16
CA LEU A 352 19.10 9.01 32.07
C LEU A 352 18.12 9.33 33.22
N PRO A 353 18.33 8.86 34.46
CA PRO A 353 17.40 9.04 35.57
C PRO A 353 17.53 10.41 36.27
N SER A 354 17.98 11.45 35.56
CA SER A 354 18.19 12.80 36.14
C SER A 354 16.86 13.47 36.53
N GLN A 355 16.90 14.72 37.02
CA GLN A 355 15.69 15.51 37.32
C GLN A 355 14.71 15.60 36.14
N ARG A 356 15.21 15.40 34.92
CA ARG A 356 14.45 15.40 33.67
C ARG A 356 14.76 14.09 32.95
N PRO A 357 14.04 13.00 33.25
CA PRO A 357 14.43 11.70 32.76
C PRO A 357 14.36 11.68 31.23
N GLY A 358 15.37 11.08 30.61
CA GLY A 358 15.51 11.04 29.15
C GLY A 358 15.74 9.61 28.67
N CYS A 359 15.30 9.32 27.46
CA CYS A 359 15.60 8.09 26.76
C CYS A 359 16.31 8.46 25.46
N LEU A 360 17.57 8.08 25.30
CA LEU A 360 18.34 8.46 24.13
C LEU A 360 19.43 7.46 23.74
N VAL A 361 19.83 7.50 22.47
CA VAL A 361 21.07 6.86 22.01
C VAL A 361 22.23 7.81 22.31
N PRO A 362 23.14 7.46 23.24
CA PRO A 362 24.33 8.27 23.49
C PRO A 362 25.21 8.22 22.24
N VAL A 363 25.64 9.39 21.77
CA VAL A 363 26.59 9.52 20.66
C VAL A 363 27.63 10.53 21.06
N ASP A 364 28.82 10.02 21.39
CA ASP A 364 30.00 10.81 21.72
C ASP A 364 31.21 10.27 20.94
N PRO A 365 31.28 10.55 19.62
CA PRO A 365 32.32 10.01 18.75
C PRO A 365 33.74 10.47 19.15
N PHE A 366 33.86 11.43 20.07
CA PHE A 366 35.12 12.01 20.52
C PHE A 366 35.35 11.93 22.03
N SER A 367 34.65 11.02 22.72
CA SER A 367 34.90 10.75 24.14
C SER A 367 36.39 10.48 24.43
N ASN A 368 37.13 9.93 23.46
CA ASN A 368 38.58 9.81 23.49
C ASN A 368 39.25 10.58 22.32
N PRO A 369 39.80 11.77 22.56
CA PRO A 369 40.43 12.58 21.50
C PRO A 369 41.73 11.98 20.94
N TYR A 370 42.26 10.90 21.55
CA TYR A 370 43.53 10.29 21.15
C TYR A 370 43.37 9.08 20.21
N VAL A 371 42.15 8.63 19.93
CA VAL A 371 41.89 7.45 19.09
C VAL A 371 41.42 7.92 17.71
N SER A 372 42.08 7.46 16.65
CA SER A 372 41.73 7.80 15.25
C SER A 372 40.52 7.02 14.72
N THR A 373 40.12 5.95 15.42
CA THR A 373 38.94 5.14 15.12
C THR A 373 37.77 5.59 15.99
N ILE A 374 36.63 5.90 15.36
CA ILE A 374 35.38 6.22 16.07
C ILE A 374 34.82 4.92 16.66
N ASP A 375 35.12 4.66 17.93
CA ASP A 375 34.63 3.50 18.70
C ASP A 375 33.42 3.88 19.56
N ASP A 376 32.47 4.58 18.95
CA ASP A 376 31.21 4.94 19.60
C ASP A 376 30.07 4.06 19.07
N PRO A 377 29.45 3.20 19.89
CA PRO A 377 28.46 2.23 19.43
C PRO A 377 27.18 2.92 18.93
N GLY A 378 26.77 4.05 19.51
CA GLY A 378 25.63 4.81 19.05
C GLY A 378 25.84 5.41 17.67
N TYR A 379 27.01 6.03 17.45
CA TYR A 379 27.44 6.55 16.16
C TYR A 379 27.46 5.45 15.10
N ASN A 380 28.09 4.32 15.42
CA ASN A 380 28.22 3.16 14.54
C ASN A 380 26.86 2.53 14.20
N LEU A 381 25.93 2.47 15.16
CA LEU A 381 24.56 2.05 14.93
C LEU A 381 23.84 3.03 13.97
N MET A 382 23.96 4.34 14.23
CA MET A 382 23.28 5.37 13.43
C MET A 382 23.75 5.42 11.98
N ILE A 383 25.07 5.39 11.76
CA ILE A 383 25.63 5.36 10.41
C ILE A 383 25.23 4.06 9.68
N SER A 384 25.25 2.92 10.38
CA SER A 384 24.83 1.64 9.80
C SER A 384 23.36 1.65 9.41
N MET A 385 22.49 2.22 10.24
CA MET A 385 21.07 2.35 9.92
C MET A 385 20.83 3.19 8.66
N PHE A 386 21.51 4.33 8.56
CA PHE A 386 21.43 5.21 7.40
C PHE A 386 21.97 4.52 6.13
N SER A 387 23.14 3.88 6.21
CA SER A 387 23.75 3.22 5.06
C SER A 387 22.94 2.00 4.60
N LEU A 388 22.58 1.08 5.50
CA LEU A 388 21.95 -0.19 5.13
C LEU A 388 20.46 -0.01 4.78
N PHE A 389 19.68 0.65 5.63
CA PHE A 389 18.21 0.67 5.49
C PHE A 389 17.68 1.87 4.72
N TYR A 390 18.48 2.92 4.53
CA TYR A 390 18.10 4.04 3.68
C TYR A 390 18.85 4.01 2.33
N LEU A 391 20.18 4.13 2.31
CA LEU A 391 20.93 4.20 1.04
C LEU A 391 20.88 2.90 0.23
N ILE A 392 21.30 1.78 0.81
CA ILE A 392 21.32 0.49 0.09
C ILE A 392 19.90 0.07 -0.28
N ALA A 393 18.92 0.25 0.60
CA ALA A 393 17.53 -0.02 0.29
C ALA A 393 17.01 0.83 -0.88
N ALA A 394 17.22 2.15 -0.85
CA ALA A 394 16.82 3.04 -1.95
C ALA A 394 17.48 2.65 -3.28
N LEU A 395 18.78 2.33 -3.26
CA LEU A 395 19.48 1.81 -4.44
C LEU A 395 18.88 0.48 -4.91
N GLY A 396 18.58 -0.44 -4.00
CA GLY A 396 17.89 -1.69 -4.31
C GLY A 396 16.53 -1.46 -4.97
N LEU A 397 15.72 -0.54 -4.43
CA LEU A 397 14.42 -0.20 -5.01
C LEU A 397 14.54 0.33 -6.44
N ILE A 398 15.52 1.20 -6.68
CA ILE A 398 15.82 1.76 -8.02
C ILE A 398 16.28 0.65 -8.97
N VAL A 399 17.21 -0.20 -8.56
CA VAL A 399 17.73 -1.30 -9.39
C VAL A 399 16.61 -2.25 -9.78
N PHE A 400 15.79 -2.73 -8.83
CA PHE A 400 14.67 -3.61 -9.14
C PHE A 400 13.62 -2.93 -10.02
N LEU A 401 13.35 -1.63 -9.80
CA LEU A 401 12.47 -0.87 -10.68
C LEU A 401 13.01 -0.84 -12.12
N CYS A 402 14.30 -0.53 -12.31
CA CYS A 402 14.93 -0.53 -13.62
C CYS A 402 14.90 -1.92 -14.29
N LEU A 403 15.18 -3.00 -13.54
CA LEU A 403 15.15 -4.36 -14.05
C LEU A 403 13.73 -4.78 -14.50
N ILE A 404 12.70 -4.46 -13.70
CA ILE A 404 11.31 -4.75 -14.04
C ILE A 404 10.85 -3.94 -15.26
N LEU A 405 11.27 -2.67 -15.36
CA LEU A 405 10.93 -1.81 -16.51
C LEU A 405 11.67 -2.21 -17.79
N TYR A 406 12.88 -2.77 -17.67
CA TYR A 406 13.68 -3.22 -18.80
C TYR A 406 13.00 -4.39 -19.54
N HIS A 407 12.43 -5.33 -18.79
CA HIS A 407 11.66 -6.42 -19.38
C HIS A 407 10.27 -5.91 -19.81
N LYS A 408 9.99 -5.96 -21.11
CA LYS A 408 8.74 -5.46 -21.69
C LYS A 408 7.55 -6.30 -21.18
N MET A 409 6.57 -5.63 -20.56
CA MET A 409 5.46 -6.33 -19.91
C MET A 409 4.19 -6.36 -20.74
N ALA A 410 3.73 -7.57 -21.08
CA ALA A 410 2.44 -7.78 -21.75
C ALA A 410 1.26 -7.77 -20.75
N ASP A 411 1.44 -8.34 -19.56
CA ASP A 411 0.35 -8.53 -18.59
C ASP A 411 -0.16 -7.20 -18.00
N LYS A 412 -1.47 -6.98 -18.07
CA LYS A 412 -2.16 -5.81 -17.49
C LYS A 412 -2.14 -5.86 -15.95
N ARG A 413 -2.27 -7.05 -15.35
CA ARG A 413 -2.30 -7.22 -13.89
C ARG A 413 -0.97 -6.91 -13.26
N PHE A 414 0.11 -7.41 -13.86
CA PHE A 414 1.45 -7.10 -13.39
C PHE A 414 1.73 -5.60 -13.42
N ARG A 415 1.28 -4.88 -14.46
CA ARG A 415 1.40 -3.41 -14.54
C ARG A 415 0.72 -2.70 -13.37
N THR A 416 -0.38 -3.24 -12.84
CA THR A 416 -1.02 -2.71 -11.62
C THR A 416 -0.11 -2.87 -10.40
N PHE A 417 0.46 -4.06 -10.18
CA PHE A 417 1.40 -4.28 -9.08
C PHE A 417 2.68 -3.44 -9.22
N LEU A 418 3.21 -3.26 -10.43
CA LEU A 418 4.33 -2.36 -10.68
C LEU A 418 3.98 -0.91 -10.31
N LYS A 419 2.80 -0.41 -10.71
CA LYS A 419 2.35 0.95 -10.33
C LYS A 419 2.29 1.09 -8.81
N MET A 420 1.75 0.10 -8.11
CA MET A 420 1.74 0.08 -6.64
C MET A 420 3.15 0.14 -6.07
N TYR A 421 4.06 -0.71 -6.57
CA TYR A 421 5.46 -0.73 -6.12
C TYR A 421 6.16 0.62 -6.32
N ILE A 422 5.94 1.28 -7.46
CA ILE A 422 6.46 2.63 -7.73
C ILE A 422 5.91 3.62 -6.69
N VAL A 423 4.60 3.64 -6.48
CA VAL A 423 3.97 4.58 -5.53
C VAL A 423 4.44 4.34 -4.10
N LEU A 424 4.54 3.08 -3.66
CA LEU A 424 5.07 2.72 -2.32
C LEU A 424 6.53 3.14 -2.17
N SER A 425 7.35 2.96 -3.21
CA SER A 425 8.75 3.41 -3.21
C SER A 425 8.87 4.93 -3.11
N VAL A 426 8.01 5.68 -3.82
CA VAL A 426 7.95 7.14 -3.71
C VAL A 426 7.51 7.57 -2.30
N ILE A 427 6.49 6.91 -1.73
CA ILE A 427 6.05 7.16 -0.35
C ILE A 427 7.22 6.95 0.62
N PHE A 428 7.98 5.85 0.48
CA PHE A 428 9.17 5.60 1.30
C PHE A 428 10.20 6.72 1.21
N VAL A 429 10.61 7.11 0.00
CA VAL A 429 11.62 8.17 -0.20
C VAL A 429 11.11 9.50 0.37
N VAL A 430 9.92 9.95 -0.02
CA VAL A 430 9.38 11.25 0.42
C VAL A 430 9.18 11.32 1.93
N SER A 431 8.72 10.24 2.56
CA SER A 431 8.48 10.21 4.01
C SER A 431 9.76 10.09 4.84
N ARG A 432 10.80 9.40 4.33
CA ARG A 432 12.02 9.09 5.11
C ARG A 432 13.18 10.02 4.82
N SER A 433 13.37 10.45 3.57
CA SER A 433 14.52 11.27 3.16
C SER A 433 14.73 12.51 4.03
N PRO A 434 13.71 13.34 4.34
CA PRO A 434 13.94 14.54 5.13
C PRO A 434 14.54 14.25 6.52
N VAL A 435 14.05 13.20 7.19
CA VAL A 435 14.51 12.82 8.53
C VAL A 435 15.91 12.23 8.48
N ASP A 436 16.13 11.28 7.59
CA ASP A 436 17.41 10.57 7.51
C ASP A 436 18.55 11.52 7.05
N ILE A 437 18.27 12.49 6.16
CA ILE A 437 19.24 13.51 5.74
C ILE A 437 19.64 14.42 6.91
N ILE A 438 18.68 14.89 7.71
CA ILE A 438 18.96 15.77 8.84
C ILE A 438 19.68 15.01 9.94
N GLN A 439 19.28 13.77 10.22
CA GLN A 439 19.99 12.91 11.17
C GLN A 439 21.43 12.66 10.73
N PHE A 440 21.65 12.38 9.45
CA PHE A 440 22.99 12.21 8.92
C PHE A 440 23.82 13.49 9.00
N LYS A 441 23.23 14.65 8.69
CA LYS A 441 23.86 15.96 8.87
C LYS A 441 24.26 16.18 10.33
N ALA A 442 23.33 15.98 11.26
CA ALA A 442 23.58 16.14 12.70
C ALA A 442 24.65 15.16 13.21
N LEU A 443 24.69 13.94 12.68
CA LEU A 443 25.70 12.93 12.99
C LEU A 443 27.10 13.39 12.51
N ILE A 444 27.20 13.96 11.30
CA ILE A 444 28.46 14.53 10.79
C ILE A 444 28.90 15.75 11.61
N GLU A 445 27.98 16.63 11.98
CA GLU A 445 28.29 17.82 12.77
C GLU A 445 28.75 17.46 14.19
N ALA A 446 28.09 16.48 14.82
CA ALA A 446 28.53 15.90 16.08
C ALA A 446 29.94 15.29 15.95
N ALA A 447 30.19 14.53 14.89
CA ALA A 447 31.51 14.02 14.51
C ALA A 447 32.47 15.09 13.96
N ARG A 448 32.16 16.37 14.06
CA ARG A 448 33.11 17.47 13.85
C ARG A 448 33.26 18.36 15.08
N GLY A 449 32.54 18.05 16.17
CA GLY A 449 32.48 18.88 17.38
C GLY A 449 31.71 20.19 17.17
N PHE A 450 30.94 20.32 16.08
CA PHE A 450 30.10 21.49 15.87
C PHE A 450 28.82 21.37 16.69
N ASN A 451 28.59 22.33 17.58
CA ASN A 451 27.32 22.55 18.27
C ASN A 451 26.56 23.67 17.56
N LEU A 452 25.94 23.38 16.41
CA LEU A 452 24.97 24.31 15.83
C LEU A 452 23.66 24.19 16.60
N LYS A 453 23.24 25.29 17.22
CA LYS A 453 21.97 25.45 17.94
C LYS A 453 21.12 26.46 17.16
N ASP A 454 20.22 26.01 16.29
CA ASP A 454 19.17 26.89 15.75
C ASP A 454 17.83 26.52 16.39
N HIS A 455 17.20 27.46 17.09
CA HIS A 455 15.96 27.22 17.86
C HIS A 455 14.76 26.84 16.98
N TYR A 456 14.79 27.18 15.70
CA TYR A 456 13.75 26.81 14.73
C TYR A 456 13.76 25.33 14.34
N GLU A 457 14.78 24.56 14.76
CA GLU A 457 14.91 23.16 14.37
C GLU A 457 13.87 22.26 15.06
N ILE A 458 13.43 22.56 16.28
CA ILE A 458 12.55 21.64 17.03
C ILE A 458 11.17 21.49 16.38
N GLU A 459 10.49 22.58 16.02
CA GLU A 459 9.18 22.50 15.37
C GLU A 459 9.26 21.76 14.03
N TYR A 460 10.31 22.02 13.27
CA TYR A 460 10.57 21.36 12.01
C TYR A 460 10.85 19.87 12.21
N GLU A 461 11.68 19.50 13.19
CA GLU A 461 11.99 18.13 13.55
C GLU A 461 10.73 17.31 13.91
N VAL A 462 9.74 17.95 14.56
CA VAL A 462 8.49 17.31 14.96
C VAL A 462 7.58 17.07 13.76
N ILE A 463 7.47 18.05 12.87
CA ILE A 463 6.75 17.86 11.59
C ILE A 463 7.39 16.71 10.82
N LEU A 464 8.72 16.69 10.77
CA LEU A 464 9.49 15.66 10.10
C LEU A 464 9.30 14.26 10.73
N ILE A 465 9.22 14.17 12.05
CA ILE A 465 8.79 12.95 12.76
C ILE A 465 7.40 12.51 12.34
N TRP A 466 6.47 13.45 12.11
CA TRP A 466 5.14 13.07 11.66
C TRP A 466 5.16 12.58 10.19
N PHE A 467 5.98 13.20 9.34
CA PHE A 467 6.14 12.80 7.93
C PHE A 467 6.49 11.32 7.76
N THR A 468 7.28 10.78 8.67
CA THR A 468 7.69 9.38 8.61
C THR A 468 6.60 8.39 9.03
N TYR A 469 5.51 8.87 9.62
CA TYR A 469 4.30 8.10 9.89
C TYR A 469 3.26 8.15 8.78
N LEU A 470 3.43 9.01 7.77
CA LEU A 470 2.56 9.04 6.60
C LEU A 470 2.38 7.68 5.91
N PRO A 471 3.42 6.81 5.78
CA PRO A 471 3.24 5.49 5.20
C PRO A 471 2.14 4.66 5.87
N LEU A 472 1.93 4.81 7.18
CA LEU A 472 0.91 4.05 7.91
C LEU A 472 -0.50 4.25 7.36
N ILE A 473 -0.78 5.46 6.86
CA ILE A 473 -2.07 5.83 6.27
C ILE A 473 -2.03 5.60 4.76
N LEU A 474 -0.96 6.03 4.10
CA LEU A 474 -0.88 6.03 2.64
C LEU A 474 -0.76 4.62 2.04
N ASN A 475 -0.06 3.70 2.72
CA ASN A 475 0.14 2.34 2.22
C ASN A 475 -1.20 1.60 1.98
N PRO A 476 -2.11 1.48 2.98
CA PRO A 476 -3.45 0.94 2.75
C PRO A 476 -4.24 1.64 1.64
N ILE A 477 -4.15 2.98 1.55
CA ILE A 477 -4.84 3.75 0.51
C ILE A 477 -4.37 3.31 -0.88
N VAL A 478 -3.06 3.09 -1.06
CA VAL A 478 -2.51 2.54 -2.30
C VAL A 478 -3.11 1.16 -2.58
N TYR A 479 -3.17 0.26 -1.59
CA TYR A 479 -3.72 -1.09 -1.80
C TYR A 479 -5.19 -1.04 -2.22
N PHE A 480 -6.02 -0.24 -1.55
CA PHE A 480 -7.43 -0.10 -1.88
C PHE A 480 -7.67 0.62 -3.21
N SER A 481 -6.76 1.50 -3.62
CA SER A 481 -6.90 2.23 -4.88
C SER A 481 -6.61 1.36 -6.09
N TYR A 482 -5.61 0.49 -6.00
CA TYR A 482 -5.14 -0.32 -7.13
C TYR A 482 -5.74 -1.72 -7.20
N LEU A 483 -6.26 -2.28 -6.11
CA LEU A 483 -6.78 -3.64 -6.06
C LEU A 483 -8.22 -3.66 -5.52
N SER A 484 -9.16 -3.84 -6.44
CA SER A 484 -10.60 -3.93 -6.18
C SER A 484 -10.99 -5.10 -5.28
N ASP A 485 -10.27 -6.22 -5.35
CA ASP A 485 -10.49 -7.40 -4.52
C ASP A 485 -10.42 -7.06 -3.03
N TYR A 486 -9.51 -6.18 -2.63
CA TYR A 486 -9.41 -5.75 -1.23
C TYR A 486 -10.59 -4.89 -0.81
N ARG A 487 -11.11 -4.04 -1.71
CA ARG A 487 -12.31 -3.23 -1.46
C ARG A 487 -13.52 -4.14 -1.28
N LYS A 488 -13.73 -5.09 -2.20
CA LYS A 488 -14.82 -6.10 -2.13
C LYS A 488 -14.73 -6.92 -0.85
N GLY A 489 -13.55 -7.44 -0.52
CA GLY A 489 -13.33 -8.20 0.72
C GLY A 489 -13.60 -7.37 1.98
N THR A 490 -13.21 -6.10 2.00
CA THR A 490 -13.48 -5.18 3.12
C THR A 490 -14.98 -4.89 3.24
N GLN A 491 -15.67 -4.63 2.13
CA GLN A 491 -17.12 -4.41 2.14
C GLN A 491 -17.87 -5.64 2.65
N THR A 492 -17.47 -6.84 2.21
CA THR A 492 -18.05 -8.10 2.70
C THR A 492 -17.79 -8.28 4.20
N PHE A 493 -16.58 -7.97 4.67
CA PHE A 493 -16.26 -8.05 6.09
C PHE A 493 -17.04 -7.03 6.94
N LEU A 494 -17.12 -5.78 6.50
CA LEU A 494 -17.90 -4.73 7.18
C LEU A 494 -19.39 -5.07 7.21
N ARG A 495 -19.95 -5.59 6.11
CA ARG A 495 -21.34 -6.07 6.08
C ARG A 495 -21.59 -7.17 7.12
N LYS A 496 -20.65 -8.11 7.27
CA LYS A 496 -20.73 -9.16 8.30
C LYS A 496 -20.71 -8.58 9.71
N ILE A 497 -19.85 -7.60 9.99
CA ILE A 497 -19.80 -6.92 11.31
C ILE A 497 -21.10 -6.15 11.57
N CYS A 498 -21.61 -5.42 10.57
CA CYS A 498 -22.84 -4.63 10.70
C CYS A 498 -24.12 -5.47 10.69
N GLY A 499 -24.05 -6.79 10.47
CA GLY A 499 -25.22 -7.65 10.31
C GLY A 499 -26.03 -7.36 9.04
N CYS A 500 -25.46 -6.64 8.07
CA CYS A 500 -26.12 -6.34 6.80
C CYS A 500 -25.95 -7.53 5.84
N LYS A 501 -27.03 -8.24 5.51
CA LYS A 501 -27.01 -9.27 4.46
C LYS A 501 -26.65 -8.64 3.12
N SER A 502 -25.77 -9.28 2.35
CA SER A 502 -25.47 -8.83 0.98
C SER A 502 -26.72 -8.99 0.09
N LYS A 503 -26.84 -8.19 -0.99
CA LYS A 503 -27.96 -8.37 -1.93
C LYS A 503 -27.94 -9.76 -2.57
N GLU A 504 -26.75 -10.32 -2.82
CA GLU A 504 -26.58 -11.70 -3.29
C GLU A 504 -27.05 -12.70 -2.24
N GLU A 505 -26.61 -12.57 -0.99
CA GLU A 505 -27.06 -13.45 0.10
C GLU A 505 -28.57 -13.38 0.30
N LEU A 506 -29.15 -12.18 0.20
CA LEU A 506 -30.60 -11.97 0.26
C LEU A 506 -31.31 -12.60 -0.95
N SER A 507 -30.69 -12.54 -2.14
CA SER A 507 -31.22 -13.14 -3.37
C SER A 507 -31.12 -14.67 -3.32
N ASP A 508 -30.01 -15.21 -2.82
CA ASP A 508 -29.78 -16.64 -2.62
C ASP A 508 -30.71 -17.20 -1.55
N GLU A 509 -30.90 -16.48 -0.45
CA GLU A 509 -31.87 -16.82 0.58
C GLU A 509 -33.29 -16.83 0.01
N ARG A 510 -33.69 -15.80 -0.76
CA ARG A 510 -34.98 -15.79 -1.46
C ARG A 510 -35.12 -16.94 -2.46
N MET A 511 -34.05 -17.28 -3.17
CA MET A 511 -34.04 -18.38 -4.13
C MET A 511 -34.13 -19.74 -3.42
N SER A 512 -33.48 -19.89 -2.26
CA SER A 512 -33.61 -21.10 -1.43
C SER A 512 -35.01 -21.25 -0.85
N GLN A 513 -35.61 -20.15 -0.36
CA GLN A 513 -37.00 -20.14 0.12
C GLN A 513 -37.96 -20.52 -1.01
N TYR A 514 -37.78 -19.97 -2.21
CA TYR A 514 -38.58 -20.32 -3.37
C TYR A 514 -38.43 -21.79 -3.77
N LYS A 515 -37.22 -22.35 -3.74
CA LYS A 515 -36.98 -23.78 -4.00
C LYS A 515 -37.66 -24.67 -2.96
N GLU A 516 -37.62 -24.32 -1.68
CA GLU A 516 -38.31 -25.05 -0.63
C GLU A 516 -39.84 -25.00 -0.78
N GLU A 517 -40.39 -23.84 -1.16
CA GLU A 517 -41.81 -23.68 -1.45
C GLU A 517 -42.27 -24.54 -2.64
N ILE A 518 -41.48 -24.60 -3.72
CA ILE A 518 -41.77 -25.49 -4.86
C ILE A 518 -41.77 -26.94 -4.41
N ILE A 519 -40.74 -27.40 -3.68
CA ILE A 519 -40.63 -28.78 -3.21
C ILE A 519 -41.81 -29.13 -2.30
N LYS A 520 -42.23 -28.22 -1.42
CA LYS A 520 -43.39 -28.42 -0.55
C LYS A 520 -44.68 -28.55 -1.36
N THR A 521 -44.85 -27.70 -2.37
CA THR A 521 -46.03 -27.71 -3.26
C THR A 521 -46.09 -29.00 -4.10
N GLU A 522 -44.95 -29.48 -4.60
CA GLU A 522 -44.87 -30.75 -5.32
C GLU A 522 -45.21 -31.95 -4.43
N LYS A 523 -44.72 -31.97 -3.17
CA LYS A 523 -45.07 -33.03 -2.20
C LYS A 523 -46.56 -33.04 -1.88
N GLU A 524 -47.16 -31.86 -1.66
CA GLU A 524 -48.59 -31.75 -1.41
C GLU A 524 -49.42 -32.22 -2.62
N ASN A 525 -49.03 -31.84 -3.84
CA ASN A 525 -49.71 -32.28 -5.07
C ASN A 525 -49.54 -33.78 -5.34
N GLY A 526 -48.36 -34.35 -5.07
CA GLY A 526 -48.11 -35.79 -5.12
C GLY A 526 -48.97 -36.58 -4.13
N SER A 527 -49.12 -36.06 -2.91
CA SER A 527 -49.99 -36.69 -1.90
C SER A 527 -51.47 -36.67 -2.31
N ARG A 528 -51.95 -35.56 -2.90
CA ARG A 528 -53.33 -35.45 -3.39
C ARG A 528 -53.62 -36.40 -4.56
N THR A 529 -52.67 -36.55 -5.48
CA THR A 529 -52.83 -37.49 -6.62
C THR A 529 -52.82 -38.94 -6.17
N GLN A 530 -52.02 -39.31 -5.16
CA GLN A 530 -52.11 -40.65 -4.58
C GLN A 530 -53.46 -40.92 -3.91
N VAL A 531 -53.99 -39.97 -3.13
CA VAL A 531 -55.32 -40.12 -2.50
C VAL A 531 -56.42 -40.23 -3.55
N SER A 532 -56.35 -39.46 -4.64
CA SER A 532 -57.32 -39.52 -5.74
C SER A 532 -57.25 -40.81 -6.58
N ASN A 533 -56.13 -41.55 -6.56
CA ASN A 533 -56.01 -42.83 -7.24
C ASN A 533 -56.45 -44.02 -6.35
N ILE A 534 -56.58 -43.79 -5.04
CA ILE A 534 -57.01 -44.80 -4.06
C ILE A 534 -58.53 -44.77 -3.84
N LEU A 535 -59.13 -43.57 -3.93
CA LEU A 535 -60.58 -43.37 -4.00
C LEU A 535 -61.10 -43.69 -5.40
#